data_AF-A0AA88W2I9-F1
#
_entry.id   AF-A0AA88W2I9-F1
#
_cell.length_a   1.000
_cell.length_b   1.000
_cell.length_c   1.000
_cell.angle_alpha   90.00
_cell.angle_beta   90.00
_cell.angle_gamma   90.00
#
_symmetry.space_group_name_H-M   'P 1'
#
loop_
_entity.id
_entity.type
_entity.pdbx_description
1 polymer ?
#
loop_
_entity_poly.entity_id
_entity_poly.type
_entity_poly.pdbx_seq_one_letter_code
_entity_poly.pdbx_strand_id
1 'polypeptide(L)'
;MVDNEGTSCAGYAFEMLVTAYCRKNRVVDVFKLLLDMVNERKLILWHSTYKLLISKLLVHGGLKEALNLVVLMKNIGYPPFLDPFLKYISKTGTADDACMFLKAVSVRNFPSTSVYLCVFEAYFKIGRHNEAHDFLSKCPGYIRNHADVLTLFCPVKSSGEALATNDVSALD
;
A
#
# COMPACT_ATOMS: atom_id res chain seq x y z
N MET A 1 -12.81 -23.36 30.45
CA MET A 1 -12.83 -21.89 30.30
C MET A 1 -11.41 -21.46 30.57
N VAL A 2 -10.61 -21.26 29.52
CA VAL A 2 -9.16 -21.00 29.65
C VAL A 2 -8.99 -19.51 29.86
N ASP A 3 -8.23 -19.12 30.87
CA ASP A 3 -8.05 -17.75 31.34
C ASP A 3 -7.61 -16.82 30.19
N ASN A 4 -8.50 -15.91 29.81
CA ASN A 4 -8.31 -14.94 28.73
C ASN A 4 -7.46 -13.72 29.16
N GLU A 5 -7.02 -13.67 30.42
CA GLU A 5 -6.22 -12.57 30.97
C GLU A 5 -4.73 -12.68 30.58
N GLY A 6 -4.20 -13.89 30.45
CA GLY A 6 -2.78 -14.11 30.08
C GLY A 6 -2.44 -13.68 28.65
N THR A 7 -3.35 -13.93 27.70
CA THR A 7 -3.23 -13.48 26.30
C THR A 7 -3.32 -11.97 26.15
N SER A 8 -4.08 -11.30 27.03
CA SER A 8 -4.24 -9.85 27.02
C SER A 8 -2.96 -9.12 27.48
N CYS A 9 -2.32 -9.59 28.55
CA CYS A 9 -1.10 -8.96 29.07
C CYS A 9 0.09 -9.10 28.12
N ALA A 10 0.22 -10.26 27.46
CA ALA A 10 1.30 -10.52 26.49
C ALA A 10 1.20 -9.60 25.25
N GLY A 11 -0.02 -9.35 24.75
CA GLY A 11 -0.26 -8.44 23.63
C GLY A 11 0.14 -7.00 23.97
N TYR A 12 -0.28 -6.51 25.15
CA TYR A 12 0.08 -5.17 25.63
C TYR A 12 1.59 -5.00 25.84
N ALA A 13 2.23 -5.96 26.53
CA ALA A 13 3.67 -5.93 26.76
C ALA A 13 4.46 -5.93 25.44
N PHE A 14 4.00 -6.69 24.45
CA PHE A 14 4.64 -6.72 23.14
C PHE A 14 4.44 -5.42 22.36
N GLU A 15 3.28 -4.78 22.42
CA GLU A 15 3.06 -3.46 21.81
C GLU A 15 3.99 -2.38 22.42
N MET A 16 4.23 -2.44 23.73
CA MET A 16 5.23 -1.60 24.39
C MET A 16 6.65 -1.89 23.90
N LEU A 17 7.02 -3.17 23.74
CA LEU A 17 8.32 -3.57 23.18
C LEU A 17 8.50 -3.06 21.75
N VAL A 18 7.50 -3.24 20.89
CA VAL A 18 7.49 -2.72 19.51
C VAL A 18 7.77 -1.22 19.54
N THR A 19 7.04 -0.47 20.37
CA THR A 19 7.21 0.98 20.50
C THR A 19 8.62 1.35 20.96
N ALA A 20 9.15 0.68 21.98
CA ALA A 20 10.47 0.96 22.54
C ALA A 20 11.61 0.68 21.56
N TYR A 21 11.56 -0.45 20.85
CA TYR A 21 12.58 -0.80 19.86
C TYR A 21 12.49 0.08 18.61
N CYS A 22 11.28 0.46 18.19
CA CYS A 22 11.09 1.39 17.09
C CYS A 22 11.71 2.75 17.39
N ARG A 23 11.67 3.23 18.64
CA ARG A 23 12.38 4.45 19.08
C ARG A 23 13.90 4.33 19.02
N LYS A 24 14.44 3.11 19.08
CA LYS A 24 15.88 2.81 19.00
C LYS A 24 16.35 2.45 17.57
N ASN A 25 15.50 2.64 16.55
CA ASN A 25 15.78 2.25 15.16
C ASN A 25 16.10 0.74 15.00
N ARG A 26 15.54 -0.11 15.88
CA ARG A 26 15.74 -1.57 15.86
C ARG A 26 14.51 -2.30 15.34
N VAL A 27 13.90 -1.77 14.27
CA VAL A 27 12.61 -2.28 13.75
C VAL A 27 12.75 -3.70 13.19
N VAL A 28 13.90 -4.04 12.59
CA VAL A 28 14.20 -5.39 12.09
C VAL A 28 14.22 -6.42 13.22
N ASP A 29 14.76 -6.07 14.39
CA ASP A 29 14.83 -6.98 15.54
C ASP A 29 13.43 -7.28 16.09
N VAL A 30 12.56 -6.28 16.13
CA VAL A 30 11.16 -6.45 16.54
C VAL A 30 10.40 -7.32 15.56
N PHE A 31 10.65 -7.15 14.27
CA PHE A 31 10.05 -7.98 13.24
C PHE A 31 10.44 -9.45 13.43
N LYS A 32 11.72 -9.75 13.67
CA LYS A 32 12.17 -11.12 13.98
C LYS A 32 11.51 -11.66 15.25
N LEU A 33 11.47 -10.86 16.32
CA LEU A 33 10.81 -11.24 17.58
C LEU A 33 9.31 -11.53 17.37
N LEU A 34 8.64 -10.75 16.53
CA LEU A 34 7.24 -10.98 16.16
C LEU A 34 7.10 -12.35 15.47
N LEU A 35 7.95 -12.63 14.48
CA LEU A 35 7.93 -13.91 13.78
C LEU A 35 8.17 -15.07 14.74
N ASP A 36 9.11 -14.96 15.68
CA ASP A 36 9.37 -16.00 16.68
C ASP A 36 8.13 -16.22 17.57
N MET A 37 7.46 -15.16 18.02
CA MET A 37 6.25 -15.27 18.84
C MET A 37 5.07 -15.92 18.09
N VAL A 38 4.89 -15.59 16.82
CA VAL A 38 3.79 -16.12 16.01
C VAL A 38 4.09 -17.55 15.55
N ASN A 39 5.31 -17.84 15.11
CA ASN A 39 5.67 -19.13 14.52
C ASN A 39 6.02 -20.18 15.56
N GLU A 40 6.86 -19.85 16.55
CA GLU A 40 7.33 -20.81 17.56
C GLU A 40 6.35 -20.93 18.71
N ARG A 41 5.82 -19.79 19.19
CA ARG A 41 4.93 -19.76 20.37
C ARG A 41 3.44 -19.78 20.02
N LYS A 42 3.09 -19.76 18.74
CA LYS A 42 1.70 -19.77 18.22
C LYS A 42 0.81 -18.69 18.85
N LEU A 43 1.40 -17.54 19.20
CA LEU A 43 0.67 -16.43 19.81
C LEU A 43 -0.08 -15.62 18.74
N ILE A 44 -1.35 -15.33 19.03
CA ILE A 44 -2.15 -14.40 18.24
C ILE A 44 -1.98 -13.02 18.85
N LEU A 45 -1.17 -12.19 18.20
CA LEU A 45 -0.97 -10.79 18.58
C LEU A 45 -2.15 -9.92 18.17
N TRP A 46 -2.31 -8.77 18.82
CA TRP A 46 -3.39 -7.85 18.52
C TRP A 46 -3.24 -7.20 17.14
N HIS A 47 -4.37 -6.84 16.55
CA HIS A 47 -4.42 -6.12 15.29
C HIS A 47 -3.64 -4.79 15.33
N SER A 48 -3.68 -4.08 16.46
CA SER A 48 -2.92 -2.82 16.68
C SER A 48 -1.42 -3.04 16.54
N THR A 49 -0.90 -4.14 17.08
CA THR A 49 0.52 -4.48 17.05
C THR A 49 1.05 -4.62 15.61
N TYR A 50 0.34 -5.36 14.76
CA TYR A 50 0.72 -5.51 13.36
C TYR A 50 0.68 -4.17 12.62
N LYS A 51 -0.38 -3.38 12.81
CA LYS A 51 -0.53 -2.06 12.18
C LYS A 51 0.59 -1.10 12.57
N LEU A 52 0.97 -1.10 13.85
CA LEU A 52 2.07 -0.30 14.37
C LEU A 52 3.38 -0.71 13.71
N LEU A 53 3.69 -2.00 13.69
CA LEU A 53 4.95 -2.49 13.14
C LEU A 53 5.05 -2.27 11.62
N ILE A 54 3.97 -2.54 10.87
CA ILE A 54 3.87 -2.22 9.43
C ILE A 54 4.20 -0.75 9.19
N SER A 55 3.54 0.15 9.92
CA SER A 55 3.76 1.60 9.75
C SER A 55 5.21 1.98 10.02
N LYS A 56 5.83 1.37 11.04
CA LYS A 56 7.24 1.64 11.40
C LYS A 56 8.21 1.05 10.39
N LEU A 57 7.99 -0.16 9.89
CA LEU A 57 8.81 -0.78 8.87
C LEU A 57 8.84 0.07 7.60
N LEU A 58 7.67 0.52 7.13
CA LEU A 58 7.59 1.36 5.92
C LEU A 58 8.32 2.70 6.09
N VAL A 59 8.24 3.34 7.26
CA VAL A 59 9.02 4.56 7.53
C VAL A 59 10.53 4.34 7.45
N HIS A 60 11.01 3.12 7.72
CA HIS A 60 12.42 2.76 7.67
C HIS A 60 12.80 1.99 6.38
N GLY A 61 11.94 1.99 5.35
CA GLY A 61 12.21 1.34 4.06
C GLY A 61 12.04 -0.18 4.03
N GLY A 62 11.55 -0.79 5.12
CA GLY A 62 11.31 -2.24 5.26
C GLY A 62 10.04 -2.71 4.55
N LEU A 63 9.92 -2.50 3.25
CA LEU A 63 8.72 -2.86 2.48
C LEU A 63 8.46 -4.37 2.52
N LYS A 64 9.49 -5.21 2.30
CA LYS A 64 9.33 -6.66 2.21
C LYS A 64 8.84 -7.26 3.53
N GLU A 65 9.42 -6.82 4.64
CA GLU A 65 9.03 -7.20 5.98
C GLU A 65 7.59 -6.76 6.28
N ALA A 66 7.23 -5.53 5.90
CA ALA A 66 5.86 -5.04 6.07
C ALA A 66 4.84 -5.86 5.27
N LEU A 67 5.16 -6.23 4.02
CA LEU A 67 4.29 -7.10 3.21
C LEU A 67 4.16 -8.50 3.81
N ASN A 68 5.22 -9.05 4.41
CA ASN A 68 5.13 -10.33 5.12
C ASN A 68 4.12 -10.26 6.28
N LEU A 69 4.12 -9.16 7.04
CA LEU A 69 3.13 -8.95 8.10
C LEU A 69 1.69 -8.90 7.57
N VAL A 70 1.44 -8.34 6.38
CA VAL A 70 0.10 -8.35 5.75
C VAL A 70 -0.36 -9.78 5.45
N VAL A 71 0.55 -10.64 4.98
CA VAL A 71 0.26 -12.05 4.73
C VAL A 71 -0.08 -12.77 6.04
N LEU A 72 0.67 -12.52 7.10
CA LEU A 72 0.37 -13.07 8.44
C LEU A 72 -0.99 -12.62 8.96
N MET A 73 -1.31 -11.32 8.85
CA MET A 73 -2.61 -10.77 9.23
C MET A 73 -3.75 -11.48 8.50
N LYS A 74 -3.62 -11.68 7.19
CA LYS A 74 -4.62 -12.38 6.39
C LYS A 74 -4.80 -13.84 6.82
N ASN A 75 -3.71 -14.54 7.15
CA ASN A 75 -3.77 -15.94 7.59
C ASN A 75 -4.54 -16.12 8.90
N ILE A 76 -4.56 -15.10 9.77
CA ILE A 76 -5.34 -15.10 11.02
C ILE A 76 -6.70 -14.38 10.89
N GLY A 77 -7.11 -14.03 9.67
CA GLY A 77 -8.41 -13.43 9.37
C GLY A 77 -8.51 -11.92 9.64
N TYR A 78 -7.39 -11.22 9.87
CA TYR A 78 -7.40 -9.77 10.01
C TYR A 78 -7.49 -9.07 8.65
N PRO A 79 -8.22 -7.94 8.56
CA PRO A 79 -8.33 -7.18 7.33
C PRO A 79 -6.97 -6.57 6.95
N PRO A 80 -6.62 -6.49 5.66
CA PRO A 80 -5.36 -5.92 5.22
C PRO A 80 -5.28 -4.41 5.53
N PHE A 81 -4.09 -3.93 5.89
CA PHE A 81 -3.86 -2.54 6.25
C PHE A 81 -3.18 -1.78 5.09
N LEU A 82 -3.98 -1.24 4.17
CA LEU A 82 -3.52 -0.77 2.86
C LEU A 82 -2.89 0.63 2.87
N ASP A 83 -3.49 1.58 3.59
CA ASP A 83 -3.14 3.01 3.49
C ASP A 83 -1.65 3.34 3.69
N PRO A 84 -0.93 2.73 4.66
CA PRO A 84 0.49 2.99 4.81
C PRO A 84 1.32 2.58 3.58
N PHE A 85 0.95 1.49 2.92
CA PHE A 85 1.63 1.02 1.71
C PHE A 85 1.35 1.95 0.54
N LEU A 86 0.10 2.38 0.33
CA LEU A 86 -0.23 3.34 -0.72
C LEU A 86 0.57 4.64 -0.56
N LYS A 87 0.71 5.12 0.69
CA LYS A 87 1.53 6.29 1.01
C LYS A 87 3.02 6.05 0.76
N TYR A 88 3.55 4.87 1.10
CA TYR A 88 4.95 4.51 0.87
C TYR A 88 5.27 4.39 -0.63
N ILE A 89 4.44 3.63 -1.35
CA ILE A 89 4.58 3.34 -2.78
C ILE A 89 4.52 4.63 -3.58
N SER A 90 3.49 5.45 -3.36
CA SER A 90 3.35 6.74 -4.06
C SER A 90 4.54 7.67 -3.82
N LYS A 91 5.14 7.69 -2.63
CA LYS A 91 6.24 8.61 -2.34
C LYS A 91 7.62 8.11 -2.75
N THR A 92 7.87 6.81 -2.61
CA THR A 92 9.22 6.24 -2.68
C THR A 92 9.30 4.91 -3.43
N GLY A 93 8.18 4.22 -3.63
CA GLY A 93 8.16 2.92 -4.26
C GLY A 93 8.29 2.98 -5.78
N THR A 94 8.64 1.84 -6.35
CA THR A 94 8.73 1.58 -7.79
C THR A 94 7.48 0.86 -8.30
N ALA A 95 7.36 0.72 -9.62
CA ALA A 95 6.35 -0.14 -10.23
C ALA A 95 6.43 -1.60 -9.74
N ASP A 96 7.63 -2.14 -9.48
CA ASP A 96 7.79 -3.49 -8.94
C ASP A 96 7.29 -3.59 -7.50
N ASP A 97 7.57 -2.57 -6.68
CA ASP A 97 7.06 -2.49 -5.30
C ASP A 97 5.53 -2.47 -5.28
N ALA A 98 4.91 -1.73 -6.21
CA ALA A 98 3.46 -1.72 -6.40
C ALA A 98 2.92 -3.12 -6.78
N CYS A 99 3.60 -3.85 -7.67
CA CYS A 99 3.23 -5.23 -8.00
C CYS A 99 3.38 -6.18 -6.81
N MET A 100 4.44 -6.04 -6.01
CA MET A 100 4.64 -6.84 -4.78
C MET A 100 3.53 -6.56 -3.76
N PHE A 101 3.18 -5.29 -3.57
CA PHE A 101 2.08 -4.88 -2.71
C PHE A 101 0.76 -5.51 -3.13
N LEU A 102 0.38 -5.40 -4.41
CA LEU A 102 -0.83 -5.99 -4.94
C LEU A 102 -0.90 -7.49 -4.67
N LYS A 103 0.19 -8.22 -4.91
CA LYS A 103 0.26 -9.67 -4.64
C LYS A 103 0.01 -9.98 -3.16
N ALA A 104 0.60 -9.21 -2.25
CA ALA A 104 0.45 -9.44 -0.81
C ALA A 104 -0.98 -9.17 -0.30
N VAL A 105 -1.64 -8.14 -0.82
CA VAL A 105 -3.00 -7.75 -0.36
C VAL A 105 -4.12 -8.52 -1.07
N SER A 106 -3.79 -9.26 -2.12
CA SER A 106 -4.75 -10.03 -2.90
C SER A 106 -5.28 -11.24 -2.14
N VAL A 107 -6.58 -11.50 -2.26
CA VAL A 107 -7.17 -12.78 -1.90
C VAL A 107 -7.02 -13.73 -3.10
N ARG A 108 -6.49 -14.95 -2.88
CA ARG A 108 -6.24 -15.97 -3.93
C ARG A 108 -5.41 -15.47 -5.14
N ASN A 109 -4.53 -14.49 -4.95
CA ASN A 109 -3.70 -13.87 -6.00
C ASN A 109 -4.46 -13.03 -7.04
N PHE A 110 -5.70 -12.61 -6.76
CA PHE A 110 -6.48 -11.72 -7.62
C PHE A 110 -6.78 -10.41 -6.88
N PRO A 111 -5.98 -9.34 -7.10
CA PRO A 111 -6.30 -8.03 -6.54
C PRO A 111 -7.53 -7.48 -7.26
N SER A 112 -8.43 -6.84 -6.52
CA SER A 112 -9.57 -6.15 -7.11
C SER A 112 -9.11 -4.93 -7.92
N THR A 113 -9.86 -4.59 -8.97
CA THR A 113 -9.61 -3.40 -9.78
C THR A 113 -9.52 -2.12 -8.93
N SER A 114 -10.30 -2.04 -7.85
CA SER A 114 -10.25 -0.91 -6.92
C SER A 114 -8.87 -0.69 -6.30
N VAL A 115 -8.11 -1.74 -5.97
CA VAL A 115 -6.77 -1.58 -5.40
C VAL A 115 -5.77 -1.08 -6.45
N TYR A 116 -5.90 -1.52 -7.71
CA TYR A 116 -5.10 -0.97 -8.82
C TYR A 116 -5.36 0.53 -8.98
N LEU A 117 -6.63 0.94 -9.01
CA LEU A 117 -7.02 2.35 -9.11
C LEU A 117 -6.44 3.18 -7.96
N CYS A 118 -6.53 2.71 -6.71
CA CYS A 118 -5.93 3.41 -5.58
C CYS A 118 -4.42 3.61 -5.72
N VAL A 119 -3.69 2.65 -6.30
CA VAL A 119 -2.24 2.81 -6.55
C VAL A 119 -1.98 3.86 -7.62
N PHE A 120 -2.72 3.83 -8.74
CA PHE A 120 -2.58 4.84 -9.80
C PHE A 120 -2.91 6.25 -9.29
N GLU A 121 -4.04 6.41 -8.61
CA GLU A 121 -4.44 7.68 -7.98
C GLU A 121 -3.39 8.17 -6.99
N ALA A 122 -2.80 7.27 -6.20
CA ALA A 122 -1.76 7.64 -5.25
C ALA A 122 -0.49 8.15 -5.95
N TYR A 123 -0.06 7.54 -7.07
CA TYR A 123 1.05 8.05 -7.88
C TYR A 123 0.73 9.41 -8.50
N PHE A 124 -0.43 9.55 -9.15
CA PHE A 124 -0.83 10.81 -9.79
C PHE A 124 -0.99 11.95 -8.80
N LYS A 125 -1.51 11.70 -7.60
CA LYS A 125 -1.64 12.71 -6.53
C LYS A 125 -0.31 13.32 -6.11
N ILE A 126 0.80 12.59 -6.26
CA ILE A 126 2.16 13.04 -5.92
C ILE A 126 2.95 13.44 -7.19
N GLY A 127 2.32 13.41 -8.38
CA GLY A 127 2.94 13.80 -9.65
C GLY A 127 3.93 12.78 -10.22
N ARG A 128 3.93 11.54 -9.72
CA ARG A 128 4.82 10.46 -10.19
C ARG A 128 4.22 9.71 -11.39
N HIS A 129 4.06 10.45 -12.49
CA HIS A 129 3.43 9.95 -13.71
C HIS A 129 4.21 8.79 -14.34
N ASN A 130 5.54 8.88 -14.37
CA ASN A 130 6.38 7.83 -14.96
C ASN A 130 6.18 6.49 -14.27
N GLU A 131 6.16 6.47 -12.94
CA GLU A 131 5.93 5.25 -12.16
C GLU A 131 4.51 4.72 -12.33
N ALA A 132 3.52 5.59 -12.52
CA ALA A 132 2.17 5.17 -12.87
C ALA A 132 2.13 4.48 -14.25
N HIS A 133 2.81 5.03 -15.26
CA HIS A 133 2.92 4.43 -16.60
C HIS A 133 3.70 3.11 -16.59
N ASP A 134 4.83 3.05 -15.88
CA ASP A 134 5.62 1.83 -15.71
C ASP A 134 4.79 0.75 -15.02
N PHE A 135 4.03 1.11 -13.99
CA PHE A 135 3.14 0.19 -13.29
C PHE A 135 1.99 -0.28 -14.20
N LEU A 136 1.39 0.62 -14.99
CA LEU A 136 0.35 0.26 -15.97
C LEU A 136 0.88 -0.75 -17.00
N SER A 137 2.13 -0.60 -17.45
CA SER A 137 2.75 -1.52 -18.42
C SER A 137 2.86 -2.95 -17.88
N LYS A 138 2.99 -3.11 -16.56
CA LYS A 138 3.08 -4.39 -15.83
C LYS A 138 1.72 -4.96 -15.44
N CYS A 139 0.64 -4.20 -15.61
CA CYS A 139 -0.71 -4.64 -15.25
C CYS A 139 -1.27 -5.65 -16.27
N PRO A 140 -2.11 -6.61 -15.83
CA PRO A 140 -2.83 -7.50 -16.73
C PRO A 140 -3.71 -6.74 -17.73
N GLY A 141 -3.99 -7.35 -18.89
CA GLY A 141 -4.78 -6.73 -19.95
C GLY A 141 -6.16 -6.21 -19.51
N TYR A 142 -6.84 -6.94 -18.61
CA TYR A 142 -8.16 -6.53 -18.10
C TYR A 142 -8.11 -5.24 -17.25
N ILE A 143 -6.98 -4.95 -16.61
CA ILE A 143 -6.77 -3.67 -15.88
C ILE A 143 -6.41 -2.57 -16.87
N ARG A 144 -5.50 -2.85 -17.82
CA ARG A 144 -5.05 -1.87 -18.80
C ARG A 144 -6.18 -1.34 -19.68
N ASN A 145 -7.19 -2.17 -19.96
CA ASN A 145 -8.35 -1.83 -20.77
C ASN A 145 -9.58 -1.42 -19.92
N HIS A 146 -9.45 -1.32 -18.60
CA HIS A 146 -10.56 -0.94 -17.74
C HIS A 146 -10.92 0.54 -17.95
N ALA A 147 -12.21 0.87 -18.09
CA ALA A 147 -12.67 2.22 -18.41
C ALA A 147 -12.14 3.30 -17.44
N ASP A 148 -12.19 3.03 -16.14
CA ASP A 148 -11.67 3.97 -15.13
C ASP A 148 -10.16 4.18 -15.24
N VAL A 149 -9.40 3.11 -15.57
CA VAL A 149 -7.95 3.20 -15.77
C VAL A 149 -7.64 4.02 -17.02
N LEU A 150 -8.34 3.76 -18.12
CA LEU A 150 -8.19 4.55 -19.35
C LEU A 150 -8.53 6.02 -19.13
N THR A 151 -9.61 6.31 -18.40
CA THR A 151 -10.01 7.69 -18.06
C THR A 151 -8.95 8.40 -17.21
N LEU A 152 -8.32 7.68 -16.29
CA LEU A 152 -7.29 8.23 -15.41
C LEU A 152 -5.99 8.60 -16.17
N PHE A 153 -5.61 7.82 -17.18
CA PHE A 153 -4.39 8.03 -17.96
C PHE A 153 -4.59 8.89 -19.21
N CYS A 154 -5.79 8.89 -19.78
CA CYS A 154 -6.18 9.67 -20.94
C CYS A 154 -7.45 10.45 -20.62
N PRO A 155 -7.37 11.51 -19.78
CA PRO A 155 -8.52 12.34 -19.52
C PRO A 155 -9.01 12.90 -20.84
N VAL A 156 -10.25 12.58 -21.20
CA VAL A 156 -10.90 13.12 -22.41
C VAL A 156 -10.88 14.64 -22.24
N LYS A 157 -10.06 15.33 -23.03
CA LYS A 157 -10.15 16.79 -23.12
C LYS A 157 -11.56 17.09 -23.62
N SER A 158 -12.40 17.69 -22.78
CA SER A 158 -13.61 18.33 -23.26
C SER A 158 -13.18 19.36 -24.31
N SER A 159 -13.51 19.12 -25.58
CA SER A 159 -13.27 20.04 -26.68
C SER A 159 -14.02 21.34 -26.41
N GLY A 160 -13.31 22.31 -25.88
CA GLY A 160 -13.75 23.68 -25.64
C GLY A 160 -12.78 24.68 -26.26
N GLU A 161 -12.22 24.36 -27.43
CA GLU A 161 -11.62 25.36 -28.32
C GLU A 161 -12.61 25.59 -29.47
N ALA A 162 -13.48 26.59 -29.29
CA ALA A 162 -14.16 27.21 -30.42
C ALA A 162 -13.18 28.23 -31.01
N LEU A 163 -12.68 27.89 -32.20
CA LEU A 163 -12.01 28.78 -33.13
C LEU A 163 -12.79 30.08 -33.33
N ALA A 164 -12.12 31.22 -33.23
CA ALA A 164 -12.43 32.40 -34.01
C ALA A 164 -11.11 32.93 -34.60
N THR A 165 -10.74 32.35 -35.73
CA THR A 165 -9.76 32.91 -36.66
C THR A 165 -10.44 33.92 -37.57
N ASN A 166 -9.76 35.06 -37.72
CA ASN A 166 -9.76 35.99 -38.86
C ASN A 166 -10.98 36.93 -38.98
N ASP A 167 -10.86 38.21 -39.35
CA ASP A 167 -9.92 38.79 -40.29
C ASP A 167 -9.66 40.30 -40.08
N VAL A 168 -8.59 40.73 -40.72
CA VAL A 168 -8.02 42.07 -40.83
C VAL A 168 -8.98 43.07 -41.50
N SER A 169 -9.12 44.27 -40.92
CA SER A 169 -9.39 45.49 -41.71
C SER A 169 -8.51 46.63 -41.21
N ALA A 170 -7.41 46.83 -41.92
CA ALA A 170 -6.76 48.12 -42.03
C ALA A 170 -7.71 49.12 -42.70
N LEU A 171 -7.71 50.37 -42.23
CA LEU A 171 -7.76 51.61 -43.01
C LEU A 171 -7.80 52.79 -42.02
N ASP A 172 -6.77 53.65 -42.16
CA ASP A 172 -6.63 55.06 -41.76
C ASP A 172 -7.14 55.56 -40.39
#